data_AF-A0A0Q6A5J4-F1
#
_entry.id   AF-A0A0Q6A5J4-F1
#
_cell.length_a   1.000
_cell.length_b   1.000
_cell.length_c   1.000
_cell.angle_alpha   90.00
_cell.angle_beta   90.00
_cell.angle_gamma   90.00
#
_symmetry.space_group_name_H-M   'P 1'
#
loop_
_entity.id
_entity.type
_entity.pdbx_description
1 polymer ?
#
loop_
_entity_poly.entity_id
_entity_poly.type
_entity_poly.pdbx_seq_one_letter_code
_entity_poly.pdbx_strand_id
1 'polypeptide(L)'
;MILVSSTVFSQTHNEKIISILKANGSIEGYKSFIIDMTINPLKYNSNKSDSLKLVEIEKKLTDKEIEKRLSKAYSEVYNESEIDEIYKFYNSATGIKLLMSSDILEEKFRNSFLDVHNDIKSILDEAIAKNQKESEDNREIPIPSEKEDGFYSVTNLPNSNYKLENLILALKPEVKKSEILEIRASKDELNRNIINLTLTKKGAKKFKILTENNIGRPIAIVLGKMLISAPRVLTEIPDGRIQISGNFTDEDIQKYVNSLEK
;
A
#
# COMPACT_ATOMS: atom_id res chain seq x y z
N MET A 1 -41.40 61.51 24.71
CA MET A 1 -40.75 61.12 23.44
C MET A 1 -39.34 60.69 23.79
N ILE A 2 -39.07 59.39 23.87
CA ILE A 2 -37.74 58.85 24.17
C ILE A 2 -37.18 58.32 22.85
N LEU A 3 -36.17 59.00 22.32
CA LEU A 3 -35.41 58.57 21.15
C LEU A 3 -34.40 57.52 21.61
N VAL A 4 -34.65 56.25 21.24
CA VAL A 4 -33.64 55.18 21.37
C VAL A 4 -32.85 55.14 20.07
N SER A 5 -31.67 55.78 20.08
CA SER A 5 -30.68 55.64 19.02
C SER A 5 -30.05 54.25 19.12
N SER A 6 -30.52 53.29 18.32
CA SER A 6 -29.80 52.04 18.09
C SER A 6 -28.71 52.30 17.05
N THR A 7 -27.52 52.69 17.51
CA THR A 7 -26.32 52.59 16.67
C THR A 7 -26.03 51.11 16.46
N VAL A 8 -26.49 50.56 15.33
CA VAL A 8 -26.01 49.28 14.82
C VAL A 8 -24.56 49.53 14.40
N PHE A 9 -23.61 49.09 15.23
CA PHE A 9 -22.19 49.18 14.90
C PHE A 9 -21.93 48.26 13.71
N SER A 10 -21.76 48.83 12.51
CA SER A 10 -21.30 48.06 11.35
C SER A 10 -19.92 47.51 11.67
N GLN A 11 -19.71 46.22 11.43
CA GLN A 11 -18.37 45.62 11.56
C GLN A 11 -17.38 46.36 10.66
N THR A 12 -16.18 46.55 11.19
CA THR A 12 -15.03 47.09 10.45
C THR A 12 -14.54 46.10 9.40
N HIS A 13 -13.80 46.60 8.39
CA HIS A 13 -13.17 45.77 7.36
C HIS A 13 -12.42 44.56 7.94
N ASN A 14 -11.58 44.79 8.95
CA ASN A 14 -10.81 43.72 9.59
C ASN A 14 -11.73 42.73 10.33
N GLU A 15 -12.77 43.20 11.02
CA GLU A 15 -13.71 42.29 11.71
C GLU A 15 -14.44 41.36 10.74
N LYS A 16 -14.81 41.86 9.55
CA LYS A 16 -15.41 41.05 8.49
C LYS A 16 -14.43 39.96 8.01
N ILE A 17 -13.18 40.33 7.75
CA ILE A 17 -12.15 39.36 7.34
C ILE A 17 -11.92 38.31 8.43
N ILE A 18 -11.76 38.71 9.70
CA ILE A 18 -11.58 37.76 10.80
C ILE A 18 -12.78 36.83 10.92
N SER A 19 -14.01 37.32 10.72
CA SER A 19 -15.22 36.48 10.69
C SER A 19 -15.16 35.44 9.57
N ILE A 20 -14.76 35.83 8.35
CA ILE A 20 -14.59 34.90 7.23
C ILE A 20 -13.54 33.84 7.55
N LEU A 21 -12.37 34.25 8.05
CA LEU A 21 -11.24 33.36 8.36
C LEU A 21 -11.54 32.39 9.51
N LYS A 22 -12.44 32.76 10.43
CA LYS A 22 -12.95 31.84 11.46
C LYS A 22 -13.96 30.87 10.88
N ALA A 23 -14.92 31.38 10.10
CA ALA A 23 -15.99 30.57 9.52
C ALA A 23 -15.46 29.49 8.56
N ASN A 24 -14.37 29.77 7.83
CA ASN A 24 -13.73 28.81 6.93
C ASN A 24 -12.59 28.00 7.59
N GLY A 25 -12.33 28.19 8.89
CA GLY A 25 -11.31 27.45 9.63
C GLY A 25 -9.85 27.85 9.33
N SER A 26 -9.59 28.91 8.56
CA SER A 26 -8.22 29.30 8.18
C SER A 26 -7.34 29.67 9.37
N ILE A 27 -7.89 30.34 10.39
CA ILE A 27 -7.12 30.71 11.59
C ILE A 27 -6.65 29.45 12.35
N GLU A 28 -7.57 28.55 12.66
CA GLU A 28 -7.25 27.30 13.37
C GLU A 28 -6.37 26.38 12.52
N GLY A 29 -6.63 26.28 11.22
CA GLY A 29 -5.83 25.48 10.30
C GLY A 29 -4.37 25.96 10.23
N TYR A 30 -4.14 27.27 10.13
CA TYR A 30 -2.79 27.82 10.09
C TYR A 30 -2.08 27.72 11.44
N LYS A 31 -2.81 27.90 12.54
CA LYS A 31 -2.30 27.68 13.90
C LYS A 31 -1.85 26.22 14.09
N SER A 32 -2.67 25.27 13.67
CA SER A 32 -2.32 23.85 13.75
C SER A 32 -1.09 23.52 12.88
N PHE A 33 -1.03 24.04 11.66
CA PHE A 33 0.12 23.83 10.79
C PHE A 33 1.43 24.36 11.39
N ILE A 34 1.45 25.61 11.87
CA ILE A 34 2.68 26.21 12.39
C ILE A 34 3.01 25.72 13.80
N ILE A 35 2.06 25.72 14.72
CA ILE A 35 2.33 25.39 16.12
C ILE A 35 2.40 23.87 16.29
N ASP A 36 1.34 23.16 15.92
CA ASP A 36 1.20 21.74 16.25
C ASP A 36 2.03 20.84 15.33
N MET A 37 2.06 21.13 14.04
CA MET A 37 2.75 20.28 13.05
C MET A 37 4.20 20.69 12.81
N THR A 38 4.58 21.93 13.11
CA THR A 38 5.93 22.44 12.82
C THR A 38 6.73 22.74 14.10
N ILE A 39 6.29 23.69 14.93
CA ILE A 39 7.07 24.13 16.09
C ILE A 39 7.14 23.04 17.17
N ASN A 40 6.01 22.41 17.50
CA ASN A 40 5.95 21.40 18.56
C ASN A 40 6.90 20.23 18.29
N PRO A 41 6.87 19.54 17.12
CA PRO A 41 7.79 18.45 16.85
C PRO A 41 9.26 18.87 16.87
N LEU A 42 9.58 20.07 16.38
CA LEU A 42 10.94 20.58 16.40
C LEU A 42 11.43 20.90 17.81
N LYS A 43 10.57 21.43 18.70
CA LYS A 43 10.92 21.69 20.11
C LYS A 43 11.33 20.43 20.84
N TYR A 44 10.64 19.31 20.59
CA TYR A 44 10.91 18.02 21.24
C TYR A 44 12.15 17.30 20.69
N ASN A 45 12.47 17.51 19.40
CA ASN A 45 13.54 16.79 18.72
C ASN A 45 14.85 17.59 18.54
N SER A 46 14.92 18.82 19.05
CA SER A 46 16.08 19.71 18.92
C SER A 46 16.95 19.76 20.18
N ASN A 47 18.19 20.24 20.03
CA ASN A 47 19.04 20.53 21.18
C ASN A 47 18.44 21.67 22.05
N LYS A 48 18.92 21.79 23.29
CA LYS A 48 18.39 22.79 24.25
C LYS A 48 18.43 24.24 23.73
N SER A 49 19.46 24.62 22.97
CA SER A 49 19.59 25.99 22.47
C SER A 49 18.52 26.29 21.40
N ASP A 50 18.32 25.37 20.46
CA ASP A 50 17.36 25.54 19.39
C ASP A 50 15.91 25.38 19.88
N SER A 51 15.66 24.50 20.84
CA SER A 51 14.35 24.38 21.52
C SER A 51 13.95 25.70 22.20
N LEU A 52 14.88 26.39 22.86
CA LEU A 52 14.63 27.72 23.45
C LEU A 52 14.29 28.79 22.39
N LYS A 53 14.97 28.78 21.24
CA LYS A 53 14.65 29.70 20.13
C LYS A 53 13.24 29.45 19.59
N LEU A 54 12.85 28.18 19.46
CA LEU A 54 11.52 27.78 19.00
C LEU A 54 10.41 28.23 19.98
N VAL A 55 10.64 28.15 21.28
CA VAL A 55 9.72 28.70 22.30
C VAL A 55 9.57 30.22 22.16
N GLU A 56 10.65 30.95 21.89
CA GLU A 56 10.59 32.40 21.67
C GLU A 56 9.90 32.77 20.35
N ILE A 57 9.97 31.92 19.33
CA ILE A 57 9.21 32.09 18.07
C ILE A 57 7.73 31.88 18.33
N GLU A 58 7.35 30.80 19.04
CA GLU A 58 5.97 30.49 19.39
C GLU A 58 5.29 31.62 20.17
N LYS A 59 5.99 32.20 21.16
CA LYS A 59 5.47 33.35 21.94
C LYS A 59 5.11 34.56 21.07
N LYS A 60 5.78 34.75 19.93
CA LYS A 60 5.48 35.84 19.00
C LYS A 60 4.22 35.56 18.18
N LEU A 61 3.84 34.29 18.03
CA LEU A 61 2.69 33.84 17.24
C LEU A 61 1.42 33.77 18.11
N THR A 62 1.08 34.88 18.76
CA THR A 62 -0.20 35.01 19.47
C THR A 62 -1.38 34.92 18.49
N ASP A 63 -2.56 34.52 18.97
CA ASP A 63 -3.77 34.47 18.15
C ASP A 63 -4.04 35.79 17.42
N LYS A 64 -3.85 36.93 18.10
CA LYS A 64 -3.99 38.27 17.51
C LYS A 64 -2.97 38.56 16.40
N GLU A 65 -1.74 38.08 16.55
CA GLU A 65 -0.70 38.27 15.52
C GLU A 65 -0.98 37.38 14.30
N ILE A 66 -1.47 36.16 14.50
CA ILE A 66 -1.92 35.27 13.42
C ILE A 66 -3.11 35.91 12.69
N GLU A 67 -4.15 36.32 13.41
CA GLU A 67 -5.31 37.04 12.86
C GLU A 67 -4.87 38.25 12.03
N LYS A 68 -3.97 39.08 12.57
CA LYS A 68 -3.43 40.27 11.88
C LYS A 68 -2.70 39.91 10.58
N ARG A 69 -1.82 38.90 10.60
CA ARG A 69 -1.06 38.48 9.42
C ARG A 69 -1.97 37.92 8.33
N LEU A 70 -2.89 37.04 8.72
CA LEU A 70 -3.84 36.45 7.78
C LEU A 70 -4.80 37.50 7.24
N SER A 71 -5.30 38.40 8.08
CA SER A 71 -6.17 39.49 7.64
C SER A 71 -5.47 40.41 6.65
N LYS A 72 -4.20 40.75 6.91
CA LYS A 72 -3.41 41.56 5.96
C LYS A 72 -3.27 40.86 4.61
N ALA A 73 -2.88 39.59 4.61
CA ALA A 73 -2.73 38.81 3.38
C ALA A 73 -4.06 38.69 2.61
N TYR A 74 -5.19 38.58 3.33
CA TYR A 74 -6.51 38.54 2.73
C TYR A 74 -6.87 39.87 2.01
N SER A 75 -6.59 41.00 2.65
CA SER A 75 -6.78 42.34 2.06
C SER A 75 -5.85 42.64 0.88
N GLU A 76 -4.75 41.91 0.72
CA GLU A 76 -3.86 42.03 -0.46
C GLU A 76 -4.46 41.38 -1.71
N VAL A 77 -5.46 40.49 -1.54
CA VAL A 77 -6.10 39.75 -2.63
C VAL A 77 -7.49 40.30 -2.95
N TYR A 78 -8.27 40.65 -1.93
CA TYR A 78 -9.67 41.04 -2.08
C TYR A 78 -9.90 42.51 -1.71
N ASN A 79 -10.70 43.19 -2.52
CA ASN A 79 -11.14 44.56 -2.22
C ASN A 79 -12.35 44.58 -1.25
N GLU A 80 -12.72 45.78 -0.77
CA GLU A 80 -13.82 45.96 0.21
C GLU A 80 -15.15 45.34 -0.24
N SER A 81 -15.52 45.51 -1.52
CA SER A 81 -16.80 45.00 -2.04
C SER A 81 -16.81 43.49 -2.08
N GLU A 82 -15.70 42.88 -2.50
CA GLU A 82 -15.54 41.42 -2.51
C GLU A 82 -15.58 40.86 -1.09
N ILE A 83 -14.90 41.52 -0.14
CA ILE A 83 -14.92 41.14 1.27
C ILE A 83 -16.33 41.20 1.85
N ASP A 84 -17.13 42.20 1.47
CA ASP A 84 -18.52 42.32 1.89
C ASP A 84 -19.42 41.20 1.36
N GLU A 85 -19.23 40.82 0.09
CA GLU A 85 -19.95 39.70 -0.51
C GLU A 85 -19.58 38.38 0.15
N ILE A 86 -18.28 38.15 0.33
CA ILE A 86 -17.77 36.93 0.97
C ILE A 86 -18.24 36.87 2.43
N TYR A 87 -18.18 37.98 3.16
CA TYR A 87 -18.66 38.07 4.54
C TYR A 87 -20.14 37.71 4.65
N LYS A 88 -20.98 38.26 3.76
CA LYS A 88 -22.42 37.93 3.71
C LYS A 88 -22.64 36.45 3.42
N PHE A 89 -21.86 35.88 2.49
CA PHE A 89 -21.94 34.46 2.16
C PHE A 89 -21.61 33.58 3.38
N TYR A 90 -20.44 33.77 3.99
CA TYR A 90 -19.97 32.97 5.13
C TYR A 90 -20.84 33.12 6.38
N ASN A 91 -21.56 34.23 6.54
CA ASN A 91 -22.49 34.45 7.65
C ASN A 91 -23.96 34.13 7.30
N SER A 92 -24.25 33.71 6.07
CA SER A 92 -25.59 33.25 5.70
C SER A 92 -25.83 31.81 6.16
N ALA A 93 -27.08 31.48 6.51
CA ALA A 93 -27.46 30.12 6.89
C ALA A 93 -27.10 29.09 5.78
N THR A 94 -27.25 29.48 4.51
CA THR A 94 -26.90 28.64 3.36
C THR A 94 -25.39 28.49 3.19
N GLY A 95 -24.61 29.56 3.37
CA GLY A 95 -23.15 29.50 3.30
C GLY A 95 -22.55 28.62 4.39
N ILE A 96 -23.03 28.78 5.64
CA ILE A 96 -22.64 27.89 6.75
C ILE A 96 -23.01 26.44 6.43
N LYS A 97 -24.25 26.20 5.95
CA LYS A 97 -24.68 24.86 5.56
C LYS A 97 -23.80 24.27 4.47
N LEU A 98 -23.42 25.04 3.45
CA LEU A 98 -22.54 24.57 2.37
C LEU A 98 -21.20 24.10 2.94
N LEU A 99 -20.56 24.91 3.77
CA LEU A 99 -19.25 24.61 4.37
C LEU A 99 -19.27 23.38 5.27
N MET A 100 -20.33 23.20 6.06
CA MET A 100 -20.46 22.07 6.99
C MET A 100 -21.01 20.80 6.32
N SER A 101 -21.47 20.89 5.07
CA SER A 101 -22.14 19.77 4.40
C SER A 101 -21.22 18.89 3.56
N SER A 102 -19.91 19.16 3.47
CA SER A 102 -18.99 18.39 2.62
C SER A 102 -19.08 16.89 2.89
N ASP A 103 -18.98 16.48 4.14
CA ASP A 103 -18.92 15.07 4.53
C ASP A 103 -20.28 14.40 4.30
N ILE A 104 -21.36 15.12 4.61
CA ILE A 104 -22.74 14.66 4.40
C ILE A 104 -23.04 14.53 2.90
N LEU A 105 -22.59 15.47 2.08
CA LEU A 105 -22.76 15.44 0.63
C LEU A 105 -21.94 14.31 0.02
N GLU A 106 -20.69 14.13 0.44
CA GLU A 106 -19.86 13.01 -0.03
C GLU A 106 -20.50 11.66 0.32
N GLU A 107 -21.01 11.51 1.54
CA GLU A 107 -21.76 10.33 1.96
C GLU A 107 -22.99 10.12 1.07
N LYS A 108 -23.78 11.16 0.84
CA LYS A 108 -24.96 11.09 -0.03
C LYS A 108 -24.61 10.74 -1.47
N PHE A 109 -23.53 11.31 -2.02
CA PHE A 109 -23.04 10.97 -3.34
C PHE A 109 -22.64 9.51 -3.40
N ARG A 110 -21.81 9.04 -2.46
CA ARG A 110 -21.41 7.64 -2.38
C ARG A 110 -22.61 6.70 -2.33
N ASN A 111 -23.58 7.00 -1.47
CA ASN A 111 -24.80 6.20 -1.32
C ASN A 111 -25.66 6.20 -2.59
N SER A 112 -25.65 7.29 -3.37
CA SER A 112 -26.39 7.37 -4.63
C SER A 112 -25.83 6.48 -5.75
N PHE A 113 -24.61 5.94 -5.59
CA PHE A 113 -23.98 5.02 -6.54
C PHE A 113 -23.72 3.63 -5.91
N LEU A 114 -24.40 3.31 -4.80
CA LEU A 114 -24.19 2.04 -4.09
C LEU A 114 -24.60 0.82 -4.93
N ASP A 115 -25.65 0.97 -5.74
CA ASP A 115 -26.10 0.00 -6.72
C ASP A 115 -24.99 -0.32 -7.75
N VAL A 116 -24.42 0.71 -8.37
CA VAL A 116 -23.32 0.58 -9.33
C VAL A 116 -22.09 -0.07 -8.67
N HIS A 117 -21.78 0.32 -7.43
CA HIS A 117 -20.69 -0.29 -6.67
C HIS A 117 -20.92 -1.78 -6.44
N ASN A 118 -22.15 -2.17 -6.09
CA ASN A 118 -22.51 -3.56 -5.86
C ASN A 118 -22.47 -4.38 -7.16
N ASP A 119 -22.93 -3.83 -8.27
CA ASP A 119 -22.86 -4.48 -9.59
C ASP A 119 -21.40 -4.75 -9.98
N ILE A 120 -20.52 -3.75 -9.83
CA ILE A 120 -19.08 -3.90 -10.08
C ILE A 120 -18.48 -4.95 -9.15
N LYS A 121 -18.81 -4.89 -7.86
CA LYS A 121 -18.30 -5.85 -6.87
C LYS A 121 -18.69 -7.29 -7.22
N SER A 122 -19.93 -7.53 -7.66
CA SER A 122 -20.37 -8.86 -8.10
C SER A 122 -19.53 -9.37 -9.27
N ILE A 123 -19.30 -8.53 -10.28
CA ILE A 123 -18.48 -8.88 -11.45
C ILE A 123 -17.05 -9.23 -11.02
N LEU A 124 -16.47 -8.43 -10.12
CA LEU A 124 -15.12 -8.69 -9.59
C LEU A 124 -15.05 -9.99 -8.78
N ASP A 125 -16.01 -10.23 -7.90
CA ASP A 125 -16.09 -11.45 -7.10
C ASP A 125 -16.22 -12.69 -7.99
N GLU A 126 -17.05 -12.62 -9.04
CA GLU A 126 -17.20 -13.68 -10.05
C GLU A 126 -15.92 -13.92 -10.84
N ALA A 127 -15.23 -12.85 -11.27
CA ALA A 127 -13.95 -12.95 -11.97
C ALA A 127 -12.86 -13.58 -11.08
N ILE A 128 -12.79 -13.19 -9.81
CA ILE A 128 -11.88 -13.76 -8.82
C ILE A 128 -12.20 -15.25 -8.61
N ALA A 129 -13.47 -15.60 -8.40
CA ALA A 129 -13.89 -16.98 -8.21
C ALA A 129 -13.57 -17.85 -9.44
N LYS A 130 -13.76 -17.32 -10.65
CA LYS A 130 -13.38 -18.00 -11.90
C LYS A 130 -11.87 -18.24 -12.00
N ASN A 131 -11.07 -17.21 -11.70
CA ASN A 131 -9.61 -17.32 -11.71
C ASN A 131 -9.09 -18.29 -10.63
N GLN A 132 -9.69 -18.31 -9.44
CA GLN A 132 -9.38 -19.28 -8.41
C GLN A 132 -9.71 -20.70 -8.85
N LYS A 133 -10.88 -20.91 -9.49
CA LYS A 133 -11.29 -22.23 -10.00
C LYS A 133 -10.41 -22.73 -11.15
N GLU A 134 -9.97 -21.86 -12.05
CA GLU A 134 -8.98 -22.18 -13.10
C GLU A 134 -7.58 -22.48 -12.52
N SER A 135 -7.18 -21.81 -11.43
CA SER A 135 -5.94 -22.14 -10.72
C SER A 135 -6.02 -23.45 -9.92
N GLU A 136 -7.24 -23.86 -9.55
CA GLU A 136 -7.51 -25.12 -8.88
C GLU A 136 -7.55 -26.32 -9.83
N ASP A 137 -8.06 -26.15 -11.06
CA ASP A 137 -8.11 -27.23 -12.06
C ASP A 137 -6.74 -27.45 -12.73
N ASN A 138 -5.90 -26.41 -12.77
CA ASN A 138 -4.51 -26.48 -13.25
C ASN A 138 -3.49 -26.71 -12.13
N ARG A 139 -3.91 -27.23 -10.97
CA ARG A 139 -3.01 -27.54 -9.85
C ARG A 139 -1.93 -28.53 -10.29
N GLU A 140 -0.66 -28.14 -10.13
CA GLU A 140 0.45 -29.10 -10.04
C GLU A 140 0.27 -29.86 -8.71
N ILE A 141 -0.32 -31.06 -8.78
CA ILE A 141 -0.44 -31.95 -7.62
C ILE A 141 0.93 -32.58 -7.38
N PRO A 142 1.55 -32.37 -6.19
CA PRO A 142 2.82 -33.01 -5.89
C PRO A 142 2.73 -34.53 -6.02
N ILE A 143 3.68 -35.14 -6.72
CA ILE A 143 3.73 -36.60 -6.90
C ILE A 143 4.91 -37.21 -6.14
N PRO A 144 4.78 -38.43 -5.59
CA PRO A 144 5.90 -39.13 -4.96
C PRO A 144 7.09 -39.29 -5.92
N SER A 145 8.29 -39.12 -5.39
CA SER A 145 9.54 -39.21 -6.13
C SER A 145 10.64 -39.79 -5.23
N GLU A 146 11.30 -40.86 -5.68
CA GLU A 146 12.44 -41.45 -4.97
C GLU A 146 13.76 -40.69 -5.23
N LYS A 147 13.72 -39.58 -5.96
CA LYS A 147 14.90 -38.75 -6.24
C LYS A 147 15.32 -37.95 -5.01
N GLU A 148 16.62 -37.67 -4.94
CA GLU A 148 17.19 -36.79 -3.92
C GLU A 148 16.61 -35.38 -4.03
N ASP A 149 16.52 -34.66 -2.92
CA ASP A 149 16.05 -33.28 -2.91
C ASP A 149 16.98 -32.36 -3.72
N GLY A 150 16.38 -31.55 -4.59
CA GLY A 150 17.10 -30.65 -5.48
C GLY A 150 16.33 -30.23 -6.72
N PHE A 151 17.03 -29.53 -7.60
CA PHE A 151 16.53 -29.04 -8.88
C PHE A 151 17.07 -29.89 -10.01
N TYR A 152 16.18 -30.29 -10.92
CA TYR A 152 16.46 -31.20 -12.02
C TYR A 152 16.09 -30.58 -13.35
N SER A 153 16.93 -30.77 -14.37
CA SER A 153 16.48 -30.63 -15.76
C SER A 153 15.44 -31.70 -16.11
N VAL A 154 14.43 -31.32 -16.88
CA VAL A 154 13.49 -32.25 -17.52
C VAL A 154 14.10 -32.70 -18.86
N THR A 155 14.19 -34.00 -19.09
CA THR A 155 14.87 -34.59 -20.26
C THR A 155 13.95 -34.81 -21.45
N ASN A 156 12.64 -34.99 -21.23
CA ASN A 156 11.66 -34.96 -22.32
C ASN A 156 11.30 -33.50 -22.71
N LEU A 157 10.66 -33.33 -23.87
CA LEU A 157 10.12 -32.04 -24.33
C LEU A 157 8.62 -32.00 -24.05
N PRO A 158 8.18 -31.45 -22.91
CA PRO A 158 6.77 -31.39 -22.58
C PRO A 158 6.05 -30.27 -23.37
N ASN A 159 4.80 -30.55 -23.75
CA ASN A 159 3.88 -29.55 -24.34
C ASN A 159 3.58 -28.41 -23.35
N SER A 160 2.96 -27.31 -23.79
CA SER A 160 2.72 -26.14 -22.92
C SER A 160 1.96 -26.45 -21.62
N ASN A 161 1.09 -27.46 -21.62
CA ASN A 161 0.23 -27.86 -20.50
C ASN A 161 0.62 -29.26 -19.96
N TYR A 162 1.89 -29.45 -19.60
CA TYR A 162 2.32 -30.72 -19.03
C TYR A 162 1.81 -30.92 -17.60
N LYS A 163 1.68 -32.19 -17.22
CA LYS A 163 1.49 -32.62 -15.84
C LYS A 163 2.81 -33.17 -15.30
N LEU A 164 3.03 -33.05 -13.99
CA LEU A 164 4.25 -33.54 -13.33
C LEU A 164 4.49 -35.03 -13.59
N GLU A 165 3.43 -35.85 -13.63
CA GLU A 165 3.48 -37.30 -13.89
C GLU A 165 4.09 -37.67 -15.25
N ASN A 166 4.09 -36.73 -16.21
CA ASN A 166 4.64 -36.94 -17.55
C ASN A 166 6.09 -36.47 -17.69
N LEU A 167 6.71 -35.93 -16.64
CA LEU A 167 8.07 -35.40 -16.68
C LEU A 167 9.10 -36.50 -16.43
N ILE A 168 10.10 -36.56 -17.30
CA ILE A 168 11.27 -37.41 -17.12
C ILE A 168 12.40 -36.52 -16.62
N LEU A 169 12.88 -36.78 -15.41
CA LEU A 169 13.91 -35.95 -14.75
C LEU A 169 15.31 -36.51 -15.00
N ALA A 170 16.31 -35.64 -15.06
CA ALA A 170 17.72 -36.02 -15.12
C ALA A 170 18.10 -36.98 -13.98
N LEU A 171 19.14 -37.80 -14.19
CA LEU A 171 19.55 -38.82 -13.23
C LEU A 171 20.00 -38.22 -11.89
N LYS A 172 20.66 -37.06 -11.92
CA LYS A 172 21.17 -36.35 -10.76
C LYS A 172 20.68 -34.91 -10.77
N PRO A 173 20.48 -34.29 -9.60
CA PRO A 173 20.12 -32.88 -9.53
C PRO A 173 21.30 -32.01 -9.93
N GLU A 174 21.04 -30.97 -10.70
CA GLU A 174 22.01 -29.94 -11.01
C GLU A 174 22.29 -29.08 -9.78
N VAL A 175 21.26 -28.73 -9.01
CA VAL A 175 21.37 -28.06 -7.71
C VAL A 175 20.90 -28.99 -6.61
N LYS A 176 21.81 -29.37 -5.71
CA LYS A 176 21.54 -30.33 -4.62
C LYS A 176 20.92 -29.65 -3.40
N LYS A 177 20.25 -30.41 -2.53
CA LYS A 177 19.87 -29.98 -1.17
C LYS A 177 20.99 -29.26 -0.42
N SER A 178 22.23 -29.78 -0.44
CA SER A 178 23.37 -29.14 0.24
C SER A 178 23.80 -27.79 -0.33
N GLU A 179 23.22 -27.37 -1.46
CA GLU A 179 23.47 -26.10 -2.12
C GLU A 179 22.32 -25.11 -1.91
N ILE A 180 21.26 -25.51 -1.20
CA ILE A 180 20.19 -24.68 -0.66
C ILE A 180 20.63 -24.18 0.72
N LEU A 181 20.65 -22.86 0.89
CA LEU A 181 21.04 -22.21 2.15
C LEU A 181 19.88 -22.12 3.13
N GLU A 182 18.69 -21.83 2.61
CA GLU A 182 17.52 -21.55 3.43
C GLU A 182 16.22 -21.86 2.68
N ILE A 183 15.22 -22.36 3.41
CA ILE A 183 13.84 -22.56 2.95
C ILE A 183 12.89 -21.91 3.95
N ARG A 184 11.86 -21.20 3.46
CA ARG A 184 10.83 -20.59 4.30
C ARG A 184 9.45 -20.72 3.69
N ALA A 185 8.50 -21.12 4.52
CA ALA A 185 7.07 -20.93 4.28
C ALA A 185 6.72 -19.44 4.30
N SER A 186 5.91 -18.97 3.36
CA SER A 186 5.34 -17.62 3.40
C SER A 186 3.98 -17.57 2.68
N LYS A 187 3.37 -16.39 2.66
CA LYS A 187 2.17 -16.12 1.88
C LYS A 187 2.43 -14.98 0.90
N ASP A 188 1.89 -15.10 -0.30
CA ASP A 188 1.94 -14.02 -1.29
C ASP A 188 0.90 -12.92 -1.00
N GLU A 189 0.84 -11.90 -1.86
CA GLU A 189 -0.09 -10.77 -1.74
C GLU A 189 -1.57 -11.19 -1.76
N LEU A 190 -1.87 -12.36 -2.31
CA LEU A 190 -3.21 -12.95 -2.38
C LEU A 190 -3.46 -13.94 -1.25
N ASN A 191 -2.63 -13.94 -0.21
CA ASN A 191 -2.69 -14.83 0.96
C ASN A 191 -2.57 -16.33 0.60
N ARG A 192 -1.93 -16.65 -0.53
CA ARG A 192 -1.67 -18.02 -0.99
C ARG A 192 -0.32 -18.51 -0.46
N ASN A 193 -0.27 -19.79 -0.14
CA ASN A 193 0.91 -20.47 0.39
C ASN A 193 2.04 -20.58 -0.65
N ILE A 194 3.24 -20.12 -0.29
CA ILE A 194 4.43 -20.14 -1.14
C ILE A 194 5.66 -20.63 -0.37
N ILE A 195 6.65 -21.15 -1.10
CA ILE A 195 7.95 -21.54 -0.55
C ILE A 195 9.02 -20.60 -1.11
N ASN A 196 9.73 -19.90 -0.23
CA ASN A 196 10.89 -19.09 -0.61
C ASN A 196 12.17 -19.87 -0.30
N LEU A 197 13.09 -19.91 -1.27
CA LEU A 197 14.39 -20.55 -1.15
C LEU A 197 15.50 -19.55 -1.39
N THR A 198 16.55 -19.65 -0.59
CA THR A 198 17.83 -18.97 -0.83
C THR A 198 18.88 -20.03 -1.09
N LEU A 199 19.61 -19.92 -2.20
CA LEU A 199 20.72 -20.81 -2.53
C LEU A 199 22.04 -20.30 -1.96
N THR A 200 22.96 -21.22 -1.72
CA THR A 200 24.38 -20.88 -1.47
C THR A 200 25.00 -20.21 -2.70
N LYS A 201 26.15 -19.53 -2.55
CA LYS A 201 26.88 -18.96 -3.71
C LYS A 201 27.18 -20.00 -4.80
N LYS A 202 27.44 -21.25 -4.41
CA LYS A 202 27.67 -22.35 -5.34
C LYS A 202 26.37 -22.79 -6.02
N GLY A 203 25.29 -22.94 -5.25
CA GLY A 203 23.96 -23.25 -5.76
C GLY A 203 23.45 -22.19 -6.74
N ALA A 204 23.57 -20.91 -6.39
CA ALA A 204 23.17 -19.79 -7.25
C ALA A 204 23.88 -19.83 -8.62
N LYS A 205 25.19 -20.05 -8.65
CA LYS A 205 25.95 -20.18 -9.91
C LYS A 205 25.46 -21.35 -10.77
N LYS A 206 25.17 -22.49 -10.15
CA LYS A 206 24.64 -23.65 -10.87
C LYS A 206 23.21 -23.44 -11.35
N PHE A 207 22.37 -22.82 -10.53
CA PHE A 207 20.98 -22.52 -10.86
C PHE A 207 20.89 -21.49 -11.99
N LYS A 208 21.79 -20.51 -12.00
CA LYS A 208 21.97 -19.60 -13.14
C LYS A 208 22.20 -20.37 -14.45
N ILE A 209 23.21 -21.25 -14.47
CA ILE A 209 23.51 -22.10 -15.65
C ILE A 209 22.31 -23.01 -16.00
N LEU A 210 21.62 -23.56 -14.99
CA LEU A 210 20.47 -24.41 -15.19
C LEU A 210 19.32 -23.65 -15.85
N THR A 211 19.01 -22.44 -15.39
CA THR A 211 17.94 -21.59 -15.94
C THR A 211 18.29 -21.07 -17.33
N GLU A 212 19.53 -20.63 -17.56
CA GLU A 212 20.04 -20.22 -18.88
C GLU A 212 19.86 -21.33 -19.93
N ASN A 213 20.21 -22.57 -19.59
CA ASN A 213 20.09 -23.71 -20.51
C ASN A 213 18.66 -24.25 -20.68
N ASN A 214 17.71 -23.80 -19.86
CA ASN A 214 16.33 -24.30 -19.87
C ASN A 214 15.30 -23.20 -20.13
N ILE A 215 15.67 -22.07 -20.73
CA ILE A 215 14.71 -21.04 -21.15
C ILE A 215 13.61 -21.68 -22.02
N GLY A 216 12.36 -21.42 -21.67
CA GLY A 216 11.17 -21.99 -22.28
C GLY A 216 10.87 -23.44 -21.88
N ARG A 217 11.71 -24.08 -21.06
CA ARG A 217 11.57 -25.46 -20.59
C ARG A 217 11.38 -25.51 -19.07
N PRO A 218 10.74 -26.56 -18.52
CA PRO A 218 10.60 -26.70 -17.08
C PRO A 218 11.89 -27.10 -16.37
N ILE A 219 12.04 -26.59 -15.14
CA ILE A 219 12.97 -27.13 -14.14
C ILE A 219 12.13 -27.81 -13.06
N ALA A 220 12.35 -29.10 -12.84
CA ALA A 220 11.64 -29.88 -11.83
C ALA A 220 12.26 -29.69 -10.45
N ILE A 221 11.41 -29.62 -9.43
CA ILE A 221 11.80 -29.37 -8.04
C ILE A 221 11.35 -30.53 -7.17
N VAL A 222 12.31 -31.24 -6.58
CA VAL A 222 12.05 -32.37 -5.68
C VAL A 222 12.40 -31.96 -4.25
N LEU A 223 11.45 -32.07 -3.33
CA LEU A 223 11.61 -31.81 -1.90
C LEU A 223 10.85 -32.85 -1.07
N GLY A 224 11.47 -33.40 -0.03
CA GLY A 224 10.81 -34.34 0.88
C GLY A 224 10.26 -35.58 0.18
N LYS A 225 11.00 -36.10 -0.81
CA LYS A 225 10.58 -37.22 -1.68
C LYS A 225 9.32 -36.97 -2.51
N MET A 226 9.03 -35.71 -2.82
CA MET A 226 7.92 -35.32 -3.69
C MET A 226 8.46 -34.45 -4.83
N LEU A 227 8.05 -34.70 -6.06
CA LEU A 227 8.16 -33.73 -7.14
C LEU A 227 7.02 -32.72 -6.93
N ILE A 228 7.37 -31.54 -6.41
CA ILE A 228 6.39 -30.59 -5.89
C ILE A 228 5.98 -29.53 -6.90
N SER A 229 6.84 -29.25 -7.88
CA SER A 229 6.57 -28.27 -8.93
C SER A 229 7.58 -28.43 -10.07
N ALA A 230 7.21 -27.97 -11.26
CA ALA A 230 8.15 -27.88 -12.37
C ALA A 230 7.89 -26.62 -13.22
N PRO A 231 8.19 -25.41 -12.73
CA PRO A 231 7.86 -24.17 -13.44
C PRO A 231 8.65 -24.04 -14.75
N ARG A 232 8.00 -23.49 -15.78
CA ARG A 232 8.69 -23.07 -17.02
C ARG A 232 9.61 -21.90 -16.72
N VAL A 233 10.87 -22.03 -17.15
CA VAL A 233 11.84 -20.93 -17.04
C VAL A 233 11.55 -19.89 -18.10
N LEU A 234 11.30 -18.66 -17.70
CA LEU A 234 11.06 -17.55 -18.63
C LEU A 234 12.36 -16.80 -18.95
N THR A 235 13.20 -16.61 -17.93
CA THR A 235 14.46 -15.89 -18.01
C THR A 235 15.51 -16.56 -17.13
N GLU A 236 16.76 -16.26 -17.38
CA GLU A 236 17.86 -16.61 -16.48
C GLU A 236 17.64 -16.02 -15.07
N ILE A 237 18.01 -16.76 -14.02
CA ILE A 237 17.89 -16.33 -12.62
C ILE A 237 19.28 -16.32 -11.96
N PRO A 238 19.94 -15.16 -11.82
CA PRO A 238 21.33 -15.08 -11.36
C PRO A 238 21.50 -15.08 -9.83
N ASP A 239 20.48 -14.63 -9.08
CA ASP A 239 20.67 -14.23 -7.67
C ASP A 239 20.46 -15.36 -6.65
N GLY A 240 20.07 -16.56 -7.11
CA GLY A 240 19.86 -17.72 -6.24
C GLY A 240 18.72 -17.56 -5.24
N ARG A 241 17.81 -16.59 -5.45
CA ARG A 241 16.54 -16.47 -4.72
C ARG A 241 15.42 -17.02 -5.58
N ILE A 242 14.66 -17.95 -5.03
CA ILE A 242 13.64 -18.69 -5.78
C ILE A 242 12.35 -18.65 -4.97
N GLN A 243 11.25 -18.30 -5.63
CA GLN A 243 9.91 -18.45 -5.08
C GLN A 243 9.21 -19.58 -5.83
N ILE A 244 8.75 -20.57 -5.09
CA ILE A 244 7.95 -21.67 -5.61
C ILE A 244 6.53 -21.40 -5.19
N SER A 245 5.73 -21.01 -6.17
CA SER A 245 4.28 -20.95 -6.06
C SER A 245 3.70 -22.33 -6.41
N GLY A 246 2.78 -22.80 -5.59
CA GLY A 246 1.98 -24.00 -5.82
C GLY A 246 0.77 -23.93 -4.90
N ASN A 247 -0.32 -24.63 -5.23
CA ASN A 247 -1.49 -24.65 -4.34
C ASN A 247 -1.24 -25.60 -3.16
N PHE A 248 -0.20 -25.31 -2.38
CA PHE A 248 0.25 -26.11 -1.25
C PHE A 248 -0.68 -25.92 -0.04
N THR A 249 -1.01 -27.02 0.63
CA THR A 249 -1.64 -26.91 1.95
C THR A 249 -0.61 -26.44 2.99
N ASP A 250 -1.09 -25.95 4.14
CA ASP A 250 -0.21 -25.59 5.25
C ASP A 250 0.63 -26.80 5.70
N GLU A 251 0.04 -28.01 5.68
CA GLU A 251 0.71 -29.26 6.02
C GLU A 251 1.82 -29.61 5.02
N ASP A 252 1.56 -29.44 3.71
CA ASP A 252 2.54 -29.70 2.66
C ASP A 252 3.77 -28.81 2.80
N ILE A 253 3.57 -27.49 2.98
CA ILE A 253 4.67 -26.55 3.13
C ILE A 253 5.54 -26.90 4.33
N GLN A 254 4.92 -27.21 5.48
CA GLN A 254 5.68 -27.56 6.67
C GLN A 254 6.48 -28.85 6.47
N LYS A 255 5.90 -29.84 5.79
CA LYS A 255 6.61 -31.06 5.42
C LYS A 255 7.84 -30.77 4.55
N TYR A 256 7.71 -29.91 3.54
CA TYR A 256 8.81 -29.57 2.64
C TYR A 256 9.91 -28.74 3.32
N VAL A 257 9.53 -27.75 4.14
CA VAL A 257 10.48 -26.96 4.96
C VAL A 257 11.28 -27.88 5.87
N ASN A 258 10.59 -28.74 6.64
CA ASN A 258 11.22 -29.68 7.56
C ASN A 258 12.11 -30.74 6.87
N SER A 259 11.83 -31.06 5.60
CA SER A 259 12.63 -32.03 4.84
C SER A 259 14.05 -31.55 4.57
N LEU A 260 14.27 -30.23 4.53
CA LEU A 260 15.59 -29.65 4.29
C LEU A 260 16.37 -29.35 5.57
N GLU A 261 15.69 -29.20 6.72
CA GLU A 261 16.31 -28.91 8.02
C GLU A 261 16.93 -30.14 8.71
N LYS A 262 16.51 -31.36 8.34
CA LYS A 262 17.06 -32.64 8.83
C LYS A 262 18.18 -33.16 7.95
#